data_AF-A0A835HVG2-F1
#
_entry.id   AF-A0A835HVG2-F1
#
_cell.length_a   1.000
_cell.length_b   1.000
_cell.length_c   1.000
_cell.angle_alpha   90.00
_cell.angle_beta   90.00
_cell.angle_gamma   90.00
#
_symmetry.space_group_name_H-M   'P 1'
#
loop_
_entity.id
_entity.type
_entity.pdbx_description
1 polymer ?
#
loop_
_entity_poly.entity_id
_entity_poly.type
_entity_poly.pdbx_seq_one_letter_code
_entity_poly.pdbx_strand_id
1 'polypeptide(L)'
;MAFVLLYGTLHVTIFEANSVSNPGRATRGAPNFLRKSSQPFAILPLKGVVSTYSHFQFFTAITLLASGMLSRITVKHLCVSGTFSSRLVENIEETVGIGKGTTKLYATIDLERARVGRTRLIRDEPVNPRWYESFHIYCAHLASNVVFTVKEDNPIGATLIGRAYLPVKELLDGQEVDRWLEILNEDRKPVHGGAKIHVKLQYFDVTLDRNWARGIRSHKFPGVPYTFFAQRHGCKVSLYQDAHVPANFVPKIPLAGGKHYEPQRCWEDIFDAITNAKHLIYITGWSVYTDIALIRDKRRPKPGGDITFGELLKKKASEGVRVLMLVWNDRTSVADLNEDGLMATHDEETAHFFQGTDVHCVLCTRNPDNGGSIFQDLQILALFTHHQKVVVVDSEIPSGMSEQRRIASFVGGIDLCDGRYDTQFHSLFRTLDTAHHDDFHQPNFTDASISKGGPREPWHDIHSRLEGPIAWDVLYNFEQRWRKQGGKDLLVQLKDLANIIIPPSPVMFPDDHETWNVQLFRSIDGGAAFGFPDAPEDAAKAGLVSAKDNIIDRSIQDGYINGIRRAKNFIYIENQYFGGSSYGWRSDDINVNDVGALHLVPKELSLKIVSKIEAGERFTVL
;
A
#
# COMPACT_ATOMS: atom_id res chain seq x y z
N MET A 1 -11.73 30.75 -17.45
CA MET A 1 -12.91 29.87 -17.54
C MET A 1 -13.41 29.61 -16.12
N ALA A 2 -14.71 29.39 -15.92
CA ALA A 2 -15.24 29.06 -14.60
C ALA A 2 -14.90 27.60 -14.25
N PHE A 3 -14.48 27.37 -13.01
CA PHE A 3 -14.27 26.02 -12.47
C PHE A 3 -15.62 25.33 -12.22
N VAL A 4 -15.71 24.05 -12.56
CA VAL A 4 -16.89 23.21 -12.32
C VAL A 4 -16.50 22.07 -11.39
N LEU A 5 -17.38 21.73 -10.44
CA LEU A 5 -17.20 20.57 -9.57
C LEU A 5 -17.55 19.29 -10.34
N LEU A 6 -16.55 18.46 -10.60
CA LEU A 6 -16.74 17.08 -11.04
C LEU A 6 -16.84 16.20 -9.80
N TYR A 7 -18.07 15.88 -9.41
CA TYR A 7 -18.36 14.96 -8.32
C TYR A 7 -19.08 13.71 -8.80
N GLY A 8 -18.30 12.65 -9.06
CA GLY A 8 -18.79 11.48 -9.78
C GLY A 8 -17.66 10.60 -10.25
N THR A 9 -17.82 9.98 -11.41
CA THR A 9 -16.85 9.07 -11.99
C THR A 9 -16.59 9.47 -13.43
N LEU A 10 -15.31 9.53 -13.82
CA LEU A 10 -14.87 9.80 -15.17
C LEU A 10 -14.25 8.54 -15.77
N HIS A 11 -14.85 8.03 -16.84
CA HIS A 11 -14.23 7.00 -17.66
C HIS A 11 -13.35 7.67 -18.70
N VAL A 12 -12.10 7.22 -18.83
CA VAL A 12 -11.14 7.76 -19.79
C VAL A 12 -10.43 6.62 -20.49
N THR A 13 -10.33 6.67 -21.81
CA THR A 13 -9.43 5.81 -22.60
C THR A 13 -8.44 6.70 -23.33
N ILE A 14 -7.14 6.41 -23.17
CA ILE A 14 -6.07 7.00 -23.98
C ILE A 14 -5.65 5.93 -25.00
N PHE A 15 -5.95 6.17 -26.28
CA PHE A 15 -5.63 5.22 -27.34
C PHE A 15 -4.18 5.38 -27.75
N GLU A 16 -3.85 6.52 -28.34
CA GLU A 16 -2.55 6.77 -28.96
C GLU A 16 -2.26 8.26 -29.07
N ALA A 17 -0.99 8.60 -29.31
CA ALA A 17 -0.61 9.91 -29.80
C ALA A 17 0.14 9.77 -31.12
N ASN A 18 0.09 10.80 -31.97
CA ASN A 18 0.77 10.80 -33.26
C ASN A 18 1.74 11.98 -33.38
N SER A 19 2.73 11.82 -34.26
CA SER A 19 3.73 12.85 -34.57
C SER A 19 4.44 13.40 -33.33
N VAL A 20 4.60 12.57 -32.31
CA VAL A 20 5.30 12.94 -31.08
C VAL A 20 6.79 13.07 -31.40
N SER A 21 7.36 14.25 -31.18
CA SER A 21 8.80 14.49 -31.36
C SER A 21 9.35 15.22 -30.14
N ASN A 22 10.47 14.73 -29.58
CA ASN A 22 11.15 15.42 -28.50
C ASN A 22 11.96 16.60 -29.06
N PRO A 23 11.63 17.87 -28.74
CA PRO A 23 12.33 19.04 -29.25
C PRO A 23 13.80 19.14 -28.78
N GLY A 24 14.19 18.43 -27.71
CA GLY A 24 15.56 18.41 -27.19
C GLY A 24 16.50 17.42 -27.90
N ARG A 25 15.99 16.54 -28.77
CA ARG A 25 16.79 15.55 -29.48
C ARG A 25 17.32 16.15 -30.78
N ALA A 26 18.34 17.00 -30.68
CA ALA A 26 19.10 17.42 -31.85
C ALA A 26 19.58 16.16 -32.58
N THR A 27 19.20 16.01 -33.84
CA THR A 27 19.79 15.05 -34.78
C THR A 27 21.28 15.39 -34.88
N ARG A 28 22.13 14.81 -34.03
CA ARG A 28 23.58 14.85 -34.21
C ARG A 28 23.90 13.98 -35.43
N GLY A 29 23.76 14.56 -36.62
CA GLY A 29 24.49 14.11 -37.79
C GLY A 29 25.98 14.12 -37.43
N ALA A 30 26.68 13.03 -37.75
CA ALA A 30 28.09 12.87 -37.48
C ALA A 30 28.88 14.07 -38.03
N PRO A 31 29.76 14.72 -37.23
CA PRO A 31 30.70 15.69 -37.77
C PRO A 31 31.73 14.97 -38.66
N ASN A 32 31.84 15.40 -39.91
CA ASN A 32 32.90 15.00 -40.83
C ASN A 32 34.25 15.54 -40.36
N PHE A 33 34.92 14.90 -39.41
CA PHE A 33 36.36 15.13 -39.14
C PHE A 33 37.01 13.93 -38.44
N LEU A 34 37.22 12.84 -39.17
CA LEU A 34 38.20 11.81 -38.80
C LEU A 34 38.95 11.35 -40.06
N ARG A 35 40.07 12.01 -40.33
CA ARG A 35 41.15 11.46 -41.14
C ARG A 35 42.49 11.86 -40.51
N LYS A 36 43.30 10.82 -40.25
CA LYS A 36 44.73 10.82 -39.84
C LYS A 36 45.00 11.25 -38.39
N SER A 37 45.96 10.68 -37.66
CA SER A 37 46.77 9.46 -37.77
C SER A 37 47.55 9.33 -36.47
N SER A 38 47.58 8.12 -35.90
CA SER A 38 48.65 7.48 -35.11
C SER A 38 49.85 8.31 -34.61
N GLN A 39 50.05 8.41 -33.28
CA GLN A 39 51.17 7.79 -32.52
C GLN A 39 51.20 8.22 -31.02
N PRO A 40 51.86 7.45 -30.12
CA PRO A 40 51.51 7.34 -28.69
C PRO A 40 52.45 8.08 -27.71
N PHE A 41 51.89 8.32 -26.50
CA PHE A 41 52.48 8.49 -25.16
C PHE A 41 53.95 8.92 -24.98
N ALA A 42 54.14 10.00 -24.22
CA ALA A 42 55.29 10.17 -23.33
C ALA A 42 54.83 10.73 -21.96
N ILE A 43 55.23 10.03 -20.90
CA ILE A 43 55.10 10.37 -19.48
C ILE A 43 56.38 11.13 -19.06
N LEU A 44 56.27 12.23 -18.32
CA LEU A 44 57.29 12.68 -17.36
C LEU A 44 56.68 13.64 -16.30
N PRO A 45 57.27 13.72 -15.09
CA PRO A 45 56.54 13.96 -13.83
C PRO A 45 56.74 15.37 -13.21
N LEU A 46 55.81 15.68 -12.29
CA LEU A 46 55.88 16.53 -11.09
C LEU A 46 57.07 17.47 -10.89
N LYS A 47 56.78 18.78 -10.74
CA LYS A 47 57.35 19.65 -9.69
C LYS A 47 56.34 20.73 -9.29
N GLY A 48 56.08 20.85 -7.99
CA GLY A 48 55.13 21.79 -7.40
C GLY A 48 55.72 23.19 -7.17
N VAL A 49 54.83 24.16 -6.94
CA VAL A 49 55.11 25.40 -6.20
C VAL A 49 53.84 25.82 -5.46
N VAL A 50 54.00 26.06 -4.16
CA VAL A 50 53.07 26.66 -3.21
C VAL A 50 52.97 28.17 -3.49
N SER A 51 51.77 28.74 -3.52
CA SER A 51 51.58 30.13 -3.11
C SER A 51 50.16 30.40 -2.63
N THR A 52 50.11 30.97 -1.43
CA THR A 52 49.02 31.60 -0.69
C THR A 52 48.44 32.82 -1.42
N TYR A 53 47.14 33.09 -1.29
CA TYR A 53 46.57 34.34 -0.70
C TYR A 53 45.03 34.30 -0.65
N SER A 54 44.52 35.21 0.18
CA SER A 54 43.27 35.29 0.92
C SER A 54 42.02 35.85 0.21
N HIS A 55 40.85 35.37 0.69
CA HIS A 55 39.59 36.08 1.00
C HIS A 55 38.72 36.63 -0.14
N PHE A 56 37.47 36.13 -0.22
CA PHE A 56 36.25 36.93 0.04
C PHE A 56 35.05 35.99 0.32
N GLN A 57 34.36 36.23 1.44
CA GLN A 57 33.14 35.56 1.90
C GLN A 57 31.89 36.17 1.24
N PHE A 58 30.83 35.39 1.06
CA PHE A 58 29.47 35.78 1.45
C PHE A 58 28.60 34.54 1.79
N PHE A 59 27.90 34.67 2.92
CA PHE A 59 26.98 33.74 3.62
C PHE A 59 25.72 33.39 2.79
N THR A 60 24.92 32.34 3.06
CA THR A 60 24.14 32.02 4.29
C THR A 60 23.56 30.59 4.13
N ALA A 61 23.96 29.58 4.91
CA ALA A 61 23.40 29.07 6.18
C ALA A 61 21.98 28.46 6.13
N ILE A 62 21.87 27.14 6.31
CA ILE A 62 20.83 26.50 7.15
C ILE A 62 21.52 25.48 8.06
N THR A 63 21.29 25.66 9.34
CA THR A 63 21.89 25.00 10.50
C THR A 63 21.14 23.72 10.84
N LEU A 64 21.85 22.61 11.04
CA LEU A 64 21.41 21.47 11.86
C LEU A 64 22.38 21.35 13.03
N LEU A 65 21.90 21.69 14.22
CA LEU A 65 22.57 21.49 15.50
C LEU A 65 22.25 20.07 15.99
N ALA A 66 23.24 19.20 15.99
CA ALA A 66 23.36 18.12 16.95
C ALA A 66 24.85 17.91 17.24
N SER A 67 25.29 18.45 18.38
CA SER A 67 26.63 18.28 18.91
C SER A 67 26.76 16.95 19.64
N GLY A 68 27.85 16.23 19.35
CA GLY A 68 28.62 15.59 20.41
C GLY A 68 28.65 14.06 20.44
N MET A 69 29.42 13.44 19.54
CA MET A 69 30.50 12.49 19.88
C MET A 69 31.14 11.95 18.59
N LEU A 70 32.29 12.52 18.24
CA LEU A 70 33.18 12.00 17.22
C LEU A 70 34.47 11.58 17.93
N SER A 71 34.63 10.28 18.16
CA SER A 71 35.95 9.72 18.42
C SER A 71 36.10 8.33 17.80
N ARG A 72 36.93 8.30 16.75
CA ARG A 72 37.79 7.18 16.31
C ARG A 72 37.09 5.90 15.81
N ILE A 73 36.91 5.82 14.48
CA ILE A 73 36.93 4.53 13.78
C ILE A 73 38.07 4.56 12.76
N THR A 74 39.04 3.68 12.99
CA THR A 74 40.17 3.40 12.12
C THR A 74 39.70 2.48 10.99
N VAL A 75 39.78 2.92 9.74
CA VAL A 75 39.49 2.07 8.58
C VAL A 75 40.57 1.00 8.45
N LYS A 76 40.26 -0.24 8.84
CA LYS A 76 41.04 -1.42 8.47
C LYS A 76 40.48 -1.98 7.16
N HIS A 77 41.35 -2.08 6.15
CA HIS A 77 41.10 -2.84 4.93
C HIS A 77 40.75 -4.30 5.27
N LEU A 78 39.55 -4.75 4.89
CA LEU A 78 39.28 -6.16 4.68
C LEU A 78 39.13 -6.42 3.18
N CYS A 79 40.10 -7.14 2.65
CA CYS A 79 40.07 -7.73 1.32
C CYS A 79 39.26 -9.03 1.42
N VAL A 80 38.12 -9.11 0.75
CA VAL A 80 37.43 -10.38 0.49
C VAL A 80 37.07 -10.41 -0.99
N SER A 81 37.76 -11.28 -1.70
CA SER A 81 37.54 -11.64 -3.10
C SER A 81 36.34 -12.58 -3.24
N GLY A 82 35.50 -12.38 -4.26
CA GLY A 82 34.70 -13.46 -4.83
C GLY A 82 33.25 -13.09 -5.16
N THR A 83 32.98 -12.97 -6.46
CA THR A 83 31.65 -13.02 -7.12
C THR A 83 30.65 -11.90 -6.80
N PHE A 84 30.99 -10.67 -7.20
CA PHE A 84 30.03 -9.58 -7.40
C PHE A 84 30.37 -8.83 -8.70
N SER A 85 30.34 -9.51 -9.84
CA SER A 85 30.61 -8.88 -11.14
C SER A 85 29.79 -9.54 -12.25
N SER A 86 28.55 -9.08 -12.37
CA SER A 86 27.75 -9.16 -13.61
C SER A 86 26.66 -8.09 -13.65
N ARG A 87 26.12 -7.66 -12.49
CA ARG A 87 25.13 -6.56 -12.39
C ARG A 87 25.72 -5.14 -12.32
N LEU A 88 27.00 -4.99 -11.97
CA LEU A 88 27.62 -3.65 -11.88
C LEU A 88 28.04 -3.13 -13.26
N VAL A 89 28.22 -4.01 -14.25
CA VAL A 89 28.68 -3.63 -15.60
C VAL A 89 27.52 -3.16 -16.48
N GLU A 90 26.30 -3.69 -16.33
CA GLU A 90 25.11 -3.18 -17.05
C GLU A 90 24.74 -1.75 -16.62
N ASN A 91 24.91 -1.39 -15.34
CA ASN A 91 24.57 -0.05 -14.84
C ASN A 91 25.58 1.04 -15.26
N ILE A 92 26.82 0.67 -15.59
CA ILE A 92 27.84 1.65 -16.03
C ILE A 92 27.65 2.00 -17.52
N GLU A 93 27.13 1.08 -18.34
CA GLU A 93 26.85 1.35 -19.76
C GLU A 93 25.62 2.26 -19.98
N GLU A 94 24.62 2.26 -19.07
CA GLU A 94 23.53 3.25 -19.12
C GLU A 94 23.94 4.65 -18.62
N THR A 95 24.96 4.73 -17.76
CA THR A 95 25.40 5.99 -17.14
C THR A 95 26.34 6.80 -18.05
N VAL A 96 27.06 6.14 -18.96
CA VAL A 96 27.93 6.78 -19.94
C VAL A 96 27.27 6.65 -21.30
N GLY A 97 26.46 7.65 -21.69
CA GLY A 97 25.57 7.66 -22.86
C GLY A 97 26.18 7.32 -24.23
N ILE A 98 26.59 6.07 -24.41
CA ILE A 98 27.05 5.44 -25.65
C ILE A 98 26.15 4.22 -25.88
N GLY A 99 24.87 4.51 -26.12
CA GLY A 99 23.85 3.55 -26.52
C GLY A 99 22.67 4.32 -27.09
N LYS A 100 21.99 3.79 -28.12
CA LYS A 100 20.75 4.38 -28.62
C LYS A 100 19.68 4.26 -27.53
N GLY A 101 19.58 5.26 -26.65
CA GLY A 101 18.58 5.29 -25.57
C GLY A 101 17.17 5.08 -26.14
N THR A 102 16.49 4.06 -25.64
CA THR A 102 15.09 3.76 -25.96
C THR A 102 14.20 4.83 -25.34
N THR A 103 13.28 5.37 -26.14
CA THR A 103 12.42 6.50 -25.76
C THR A 103 11.30 5.94 -24.89
N LYS A 104 11.19 6.35 -23.63
CA LYS A 104 10.14 5.84 -22.73
C LYS A 104 8.99 6.84 -22.62
N LEU A 105 7.91 6.63 -23.36
CA LEU A 105 6.79 7.56 -23.41
C LEU A 105 5.61 7.14 -22.53
N TYR A 106 4.98 8.10 -21.86
CA TYR A 106 3.73 7.91 -21.14
C TYR A 106 2.86 9.17 -21.19
N ALA A 107 1.57 8.99 -20.92
CA ALA A 107 0.61 10.07 -20.77
C ALA A 107 0.06 10.11 -19.34
N THR A 108 -0.31 11.30 -18.87
CA THR A 108 -0.97 11.50 -17.57
C THR A 108 -2.28 12.25 -17.74
N ILE A 109 -3.23 11.96 -16.85
CA ILE A 109 -4.53 12.61 -16.78
C ILE A 109 -4.57 13.46 -15.51
N ASP A 110 -4.83 14.74 -15.68
CA ASP A 110 -4.94 15.71 -14.60
C ASP A 110 -6.34 16.39 -14.66
N LEU A 111 -6.99 16.54 -13.51
CA LEU A 111 -8.15 17.43 -13.36
C LEU A 111 -7.64 18.78 -12.88
N GLU A 112 -7.54 19.70 -13.83
CA GLU A 112 -6.73 20.92 -13.73
C GLU A 112 -5.27 20.65 -13.34
N ARG A 113 -4.96 20.65 -12.05
CA ARG A 113 -3.61 20.41 -11.50
C ARG A 113 -3.51 19.10 -10.72
N ALA A 114 -4.64 18.45 -10.43
CA ALA A 114 -4.68 17.23 -9.63
C ALA A 114 -4.48 16.00 -10.50
N ARG A 115 -3.38 15.26 -10.27
CA ARG A 115 -3.11 13.99 -10.96
C ARG A 115 -4.16 12.94 -10.60
N VAL A 116 -4.81 12.37 -11.60
CA VAL A 116 -5.84 11.33 -11.40
C VAL A 116 -5.55 10.02 -12.12
N GLY A 117 -4.63 10.00 -13.09
CA GLY A 117 -4.22 8.78 -13.77
C GLY A 117 -2.93 8.94 -14.56
N ARG A 118 -2.32 7.80 -14.92
CA ARG A 118 -1.20 7.72 -15.85
C ARG A 118 -1.23 6.40 -16.60
N THR A 119 -0.76 6.41 -17.84
CA THR A 119 -0.55 5.19 -18.61
C THR A 119 0.74 4.49 -18.20
N ARG A 120 0.89 3.24 -18.63
CA ARG A 120 2.19 2.56 -18.64
C ARG A 120 3.20 3.26 -19.55
N LEU A 121 4.47 2.93 -19.35
CA LEU A 121 5.58 3.35 -20.22
C LEU A 121 5.60 2.51 -21.51
N ILE A 122 5.79 3.16 -22.65
CA ILE A 122 6.05 2.52 -23.96
C ILE A 122 7.48 2.82 -24.38
N ARG A 123 8.27 1.80 -24.72
CA ARG A 123 9.71 1.93 -25.01
C ARG A 123 10.08 1.92 -26.50
N ASP A 124 9.21 1.33 -27.33
CA ASP A 124 9.54 0.98 -28.72
C ASP A 124 8.76 1.78 -29.77
N GLU A 125 7.93 2.73 -29.36
CA GLU A 125 7.10 3.56 -30.24
C GLU A 125 7.34 5.06 -30.01
N PRO A 126 8.53 5.59 -30.40
CA PRO A 126 8.95 6.94 -30.05
C PRO A 126 8.18 8.07 -30.74
N VAL A 127 7.44 7.76 -31.81
CA VAL A 127 6.73 8.76 -32.64
C VAL A 127 5.21 8.64 -32.49
N ASN A 128 4.70 7.41 -32.49
CA ASN A 128 3.26 7.14 -32.42
C ASN A 128 2.97 6.14 -31.28
N PRO A 129 3.13 6.54 -30.01
CA PRO A 129 2.91 5.65 -28.88
C PRO A 129 1.45 5.21 -28.76
N ARG A 130 1.21 3.90 -28.64
CA ARG A 130 -0.11 3.28 -28.53
C ARG A 130 -0.34 2.63 -27.17
N TRP A 131 -1.09 3.31 -26.30
CA TRP A 131 -1.39 2.83 -24.96
C TRP A 131 -2.64 1.94 -24.91
N TYR A 132 -3.73 2.30 -25.58
CA TYR A 132 -5.01 1.59 -25.49
C TYR A 132 -5.40 1.29 -24.02
N GLU A 133 -5.25 2.29 -23.16
CA GLU A 133 -5.38 2.13 -21.71
C GLU A 133 -6.61 2.87 -21.19
N SER A 134 -7.43 2.17 -20.42
CA SER A 134 -8.70 2.68 -19.89
C SER A 134 -8.64 2.86 -18.38
N PHE A 135 -9.28 3.91 -17.89
CA PHE A 135 -9.26 4.34 -16.50
C PHE A 135 -10.68 4.55 -16.00
N HIS A 136 -10.94 4.04 -14.80
CA HIS A 136 -12.13 4.35 -14.02
C HIS A 136 -11.74 5.33 -12.89
N ILE A 137 -11.94 6.63 -13.13
CA ILE A 137 -11.42 7.68 -12.25
C ILE A 137 -12.54 8.20 -11.35
N TYR A 138 -12.37 8.07 -10.04
CA TYR A 138 -13.23 8.77 -9.08
C TYR A 138 -12.88 10.27 -9.05
N CYS A 139 -13.90 11.11 -9.14
CA CYS A 139 -13.75 12.57 -9.17
C CYS A 139 -14.45 13.22 -7.98
N ALA A 140 -13.75 14.18 -7.35
CA ALA A 140 -14.26 15.10 -6.34
C ALA A 140 -13.53 16.46 -6.46
N HIS A 141 -13.39 16.96 -7.70
CA HIS A 141 -12.44 18.03 -8.05
C HIS A 141 -13.14 19.23 -8.68
N LEU A 142 -12.64 20.44 -8.39
CA LEU A 142 -12.95 21.63 -9.17
C LEU A 142 -11.99 21.71 -10.35
N ALA A 143 -12.50 21.72 -11.58
CA ALA A 143 -11.67 21.79 -12.78
C ALA A 143 -12.35 22.60 -13.90
N SER A 144 -11.53 23.21 -14.76
CA SER A 144 -11.98 23.83 -16.01
C SER A 144 -11.69 22.92 -17.21
N ASN A 145 -10.63 22.12 -17.13
CA ASN A 145 -10.16 21.22 -18.17
C ASN A 145 -9.76 19.86 -17.57
N VAL A 146 -10.00 18.81 -18.33
CA VAL A 146 -9.22 17.57 -18.24
C VAL A 146 -7.96 17.79 -19.06
N VAL A 147 -6.79 17.61 -18.45
CA VAL A 147 -5.49 17.85 -19.07
C VAL A 147 -4.77 16.54 -19.29
N PHE A 148 -4.33 16.32 -20.52
CA PHE A 148 -3.52 15.17 -20.91
C PHE A 148 -2.08 15.63 -21.12
N THR A 149 -1.14 15.14 -20.32
CA THR A 149 0.27 15.50 -20.43
C THR A 149 1.07 14.33 -20.98
N VAL A 150 1.74 14.50 -22.12
CA VAL A 150 2.66 13.50 -22.69
C VAL A 150 4.08 13.81 -22.23
N LYS A 151 4.78 12.79 -21.74
CA LYS A 151 6.13 12.91 -21.17
C LYS A 151 7.03 11.80 -21.69
N GLU A 152 8.31 12.11 -21.76
CA GLU A 152 9.39 11.13 -21.96
C GLU A 152 10.13 10.93 -20.65
N ASP A 153 10.18 9.69 -20.16
CA ASP A 153 10.91 9.32 -18.96
C ASP A 153 12.38 9.04 -19.31
N ASN A 154 13.28 9.93 -18.89
CA ASN A 154 14.72 9.79 -19.08
C ASN A 154 15.42 9.56 -17.73
N PRO A 155 16.62 8.93 -17.69
CA PRO A 155 17.32 8.63 -16.44
C PRO A 155 17.59 9.86 -15.55
N ILE A 156 17.70 11.05 -16.15
CA ILE A 156 18.02 12.30 -15.45
C ILE A 156 16.74 13.01 -14.96
N GLY A 157 15.55 12.55 -15.39
CA GLY A 157 14.25 13.13 -15.08
C GLY A 157 13.32 13.15 -16.29
N ALA A 158 12.02 13.18 -16.05
CA ALA A 158 11.03 13.17 -17.11
C ALA A 158 10.99 14.52 -17.87
N THR A 159 11.11 14.47 -19.20
CA THR A 159 10.99 15.61 -20.10
C THR A 159 9.54 15.79 -20.53
N LEU A 160 9.01 17.01 -20.40
CA LEU A 160 7.68 17.36 -20.91
C LEU A 160 7.71 17.46 -22.44
N ILE A 161 6.80 16.75 -23.12
CA ILE A 161 6.59 16.89 -24.57
C ILE A 161 5.53 17.95 -24.83
N GLY A 162 4.40 17.87 -24.15
CA GLY A 162 3.31 18.83 -24.30
C GLY A 162 2.03 18.42 -23.59
N ARG A 163 1.01 19.26 -23.69
CA ARG A 163 -0.28 19.12 -23.02
C ARG A 163 -1.44 19.31 -23.98
N ALA A 164 -2.44 18.44 -23.91
CA ALA A 164 -3.71 18.59 -24.58
C ALA A 164 -4.83 18.85 -23.55
N TYR A 165 -5.88 19.55 -23.97
CA TYR A 165 -6.90 20.08 -23.05
C TYR A 165 -8.30 19.77 -23.57
N LEU A 166 -9.14 19.19 -22.72
CA LEU A 166 -10.57 19.03 -22.97
C LEU A 166 -11.37 19.85 -21.95
N PRO A 167 -12.17 20.84 -22.37
CA PRO A 167 -13.00 21.62 -21.45
C PRO A 167 -14.01 20.72 -20.71
N VAL A 168 -14.05 20.82 -19.38
CA VAL A 168 -14.94 20.02 -18.52
C VAL A 168 -16.41 20.21 -18.86
N LYS A 169 -16.79 21.41 -19.31
CA LYS A 169 -18.17 21.72 -19.74
C LYS A 169 -18.70 20.79 -20.83
N GLU A 170 -17.83 20.20 -21.65
CA GLU A 170 -18.20 19.28 -22.74
C GLU A 170 -18.54 17.87 -22.22
N LEU A 171 -18.33 17.59 -20.93
CA LEU A 171 -18.59 16.30 -20.30
C LEU A 171 -19.85 16.29 -19.43
N LEU A 172 -20.44 17.47 -19.16
CA LEU A 172 -21.48 17.61 -18.13
C LEU A 172 -22.84 17.08 -18.55
N ASP A 173 -23.08 16.87 -19.84
CA ASP A 173 -24.31 16.24 -20.35
C ASP A 173 -24.27 14.70 -20.29
N GLY A 174 -23.15 14.13 -19.85
CA GLY A 174 -22.91 12.69 -19.75
C GLY A 174 -22.69 11.98 -21.08
N GLN A 175 -22.62 12.72 -22.20
CA GLN A 175 -22.32 12.14 -23.51
C GLN A 175 -20.86 11.71 -23.61
N GLU A 176 -20.64 10.72 -24.45
CA GLU A 176 -19.30 10.27 -24.77
C GLU A 176 -18.61 11.27 -25.70
N VAL A 177 -17.38 11.64 -25.35
CA VAL A 177 -16.50 12.46 -26.17
C VAL A 177 -15.37 11.59 -26.68
N ASP A 178 -15.31 11.36 -27.99
CA ASP A 178 -14.22 10.65 -28.67
C ASP A 178 -13.57 11.59 -29.69
N ARG A 179 -12.31 11.98 -29.46
CA ARG A 179 -11.64 12.97 -30.32
C ARG A 179 -10.13 12.95 -30.27
N TRP A 180 -9.55 13.49 -31.34
CA TRP A 180 -8.15 13.89 -31.39
C TRP A 180 -8.00 15.31 -30.85
N LEU A 181 -7.15 15.47 -29.84
CA LEU A 181 -6.80 16.76 -29.23
C LEU A 181 -5.39 17.17 -29.63
N GLU A 182 -5.20 18.44 -29.98
CA GLU A 182 -3.86 18.98 -30.28
C GLU A 182 -3.00 19.05 -29.02
N ILE A 183 -1.76 18.59 -29.15
CA ILE A 183 -0.74 18.70 -28.11
C ILE A 183 -0.08 20.06 -28.24
N LEU A 184 -0.11 20.82 -27.15
CA LEU A 184 0.40 22.18 -27.08
C LEU A 184 1.65 22.25 -26.20
N ASN A 185 2.55 23.19 -26.52
CA ASN A 185 3.68 23.55 -25.67
C ASN A 185 3.22 24.40 -24.46
N GLU A 186 4.17 24.88 -23.66
CA GLU A 186 3.87 25.69 -22.48
C GLU A 186 3.21 27.04 -22.82
N ASP A 187 3.50 27.60 -23.99
CA ASP A 187 2.90 28.83 -24.53
C ASP A 187 1.52 28.63 -25.17
N ARG A 188 0.90 27.44 -25.02
CA ARG A 188 -0.39 27.07 -25.65
C ARG A 188 -0.35 27.07 -27.19
N LYS A 189 0.82 26.90 -27.79
CA LYS A 189 0.98 26.75 -29.25
C LYS A 189 1.13 25.27 -29.63
N PRO A 190 0.65 24.84 -30.80
CA PRO A 190 0.87 23.46 -31.26
C PRO A 190 2.35 23.09 -31.24
N VAL A 191 2.66 21.91 -30.72
CA VAL A 191 4.04 21.39 -30.74
C VAL A 191 4.47 21.08 -32.19
N HIS A 192 5.78 21.03 -32.42
CA HIS A 192 6.35 20.75 -33.73
C HIS A 192 5.80 19.44 -34.31
N GLY A 193 5.45 19.42 -35.60
CA GLY A 193 4.88 18.24 -36.27
C GLY A 193 3.36 18.07 -36.11
N GLY A 194 2.68 18.99 -35.42
CA GLY A 194 1.21 18.98 -35.30
C GLY A 194 0.69 17.79 -34.49
N ALA A 195 1.42 17.39 -33.46
CA ALA A 195 1.13 16.20 -32.66
C ALA A 195 -0.27 16.27 -32.02
N LYS A 196 -0.98 15.15 -32.03
CA LYS A 196 -2.30 15.00 -31.42
C LYS A 196 -2.37 13.75 -30.55
N ILE A 197 -3.27 13.75 -29.59
CA ILE A 197 -3.59 12.60 -28.74
C ILE A 197 -5.06 12.20 -28.94
N HIS A 198 -5.31 10.91 -29.14
CA HIS A 198 -6.66 10.34 -29.28
C HIS A 198 -7.16 9.86 -27.93
N VAL A 199 -8.26 10.46 -27.48
CA VAL A 199 -8.84 10.18 -26.18
C VAL A 199 -10.35 9.99 -26.30
N LYS A 200 -10.89 9.13 -25.45
CA LYS A 200 -12.32 8.94 -25.24
C LYS A 200 -12.66 9.15 -23.78
N LEU A 201 -13.69 9.95 -23.49
CA LEU A 201 -14.11 10.26 -22.14
C LEU A 201 -15.63 10.20 -22.00
N GLN A 202 -16.09 9.79 -20.82
CA GLN A 202 -17.48 9.91 -20.41
C GLN A 202 -17.56 10.15 -18.91
N TYR A 203 -18.30 11.19 -18.51
CA TYR A 203 -18.50 11.53 -17.10
C TYR A 203 -19.88 11.06 -16.62
N PHE A 204 -19.91 10.47 -15.44
CA PHE A 204 -21.10 10.04 -14.74
C PHE A 204 -21.18 10.77 -13.41
N ASP A 205 -22.17 11.67 -13.29
CA ASP A 205 -22.44 12.33 -12.02
C ASP A 205 -22.76 11.30 -10.92
N VAL A 206 -22.35 11.58 -9.69
CA VAL A 206 -22.53 10.66 -8.57
C VAL A 206 -24.01 10.28 -8.36
N THR A 207 -24.95 11.17 -8.69
CA THR A 207 -26.39 10.93 -8.55
C THR A 207 -26.93 9.87 -9.51
N LEU A 208 -26.21 9.54 -10.58
CA LEU A 208 -26.56 8.47 -11.52
C LEU A 208 -26.26 7.08 -10.94
N ASP A 209 -25.41 6.97 -9.92
CA ASP A 209 -25.17 5.71 -9.24
C ASP A 209 -26.43 5.26 -8.49
N ARG A 210 -26.90 4.05 -8.79
CA ARG A 210 -28.13 3.47 -8.23
C ARG A 210 -28.16 3.40 -6.70
N ASN A 211 -26.99 3.37 -6.06
CA ASN A 211 -26.77 3.27 -4.62
C ASN A 211 -26.42 4.62 -3.97
N TRP A 212 -26.23 5.71 -4.73
CA TRP A 212 -25.97 7.04 -4.18
C TRP A 212 -26.98 7.43 -3.10
N ALA A 213 -26.48 7.78 -1.91
CA ALA A 213 -27.27 8.18 -0.74
C ALA A 213 -28.38 7.20 -0.31
N ARG A 214 -28.27 5.92 -0.68
CA ARG A 214 -29.32 4.91 -0.46
C ARG A 214 -28.89 3.69 0.36
N GLY A 215 -27.61 3.61 0.71
CA GLY A 215 -27.00 2.46 1.37
C GLY A 215 -27.04 1.19 0.52
N ILE A 216 -26.86 0.05 1.19
CA ILE A 216 -27.09 -1.27 0.59
C ILE A 216 -28.59 -1.55 0.64
N ARG A 217 -29.26 -1.50 -0.52
CA ARG A 217 -30.72 -1.60 -0.62
C ARG A 217 -31.25 -3.03 -0.74
N SER A 218 -30.39 -3.97 -1.14
CA SER A 218 -30.80 -5.33 -1.51
C SER A 218 -29.68 -6.31 -1.21
N HIS A 219 -30.04 -7.53 -0.83
CA HIS A 219 -29.13 -8.67 -0.70
C HIS A 219 -28.43 -9.01 -2.03
N LYS A 220 -28.94 -8.50 -3.17
CA LYS A 220 -28.34 -8.64 -4.51
C LYS A 220 -27.30 -7.56 -4.84
N PHE A 221 -26.85 -6.77 -3.87
CA PHE A 221 -25.77 -5.82 -4.10
C PHE A 221 -24.52 -6.58 -4.60
N PRO A 222 -23.95 -6.21 -5.76
CA PRO A 222 -22.91 -7.02 -6.41
C PRO A 222 -21.50 -6.84 -5.83
N GLY A 223 -21.33 -5.94 -4.86
CA GLY A 223 -20.02 -5.51 -4.39
C GLY A 223 -19.58 -4.20 -5.02
N VAL A 224 -18.42 -3.72 -4.59
CA VAL A 224 -17.72 -2.59 -5.20
C VAL A 224 -17.20 -3.04 -6.58
N PRO A 225 -17.46 -2.27 -7.65
CA PRO A 225 -17.00 -2.62 -8.99
C PRO A 225 -15.51 -2.30 -9.17
N TYR A 226 -14.90 -2.85 -10.23
CA TYR A 226 -13.50 -2.59 -10.60
C TYR A 226 -12.54 -2.89 -9.44
N THR A 227 -12.54 -4.12 -8.95
CA THR A 227 -11.62 -4.57 -7.91
C THR A 227 -11.08 -5.94 -8.24
N PHE A 228 -9.84 -6.21 -7.83
CA PHE A 228 -9.18 -7.50 -8.07
C PHE A 228 -9.94 -8.68 -7.45
N PHE A 229 -10.43 -8.52 -6.22
CA PHE A 229 -11.31 -9.50 -5.57
C PHE A 229 -12.78 -9.09 -5.70
N ALA A 230 -13.62 -10.02 -6.15
CA ALA A 230 -15.06 -9.86 -6.16
C ALA A 230 -15.67 -10.09 -4.77
N GLN A 231 -16.89 -9.61 -4.55
CA GLN A 231 -17.63 -9.92 -3.33
C GLN A 231 -17.92 -11.43 -3.22
N ARG A 232 -17.76 -11.96 -2.00
CA ARG A 232 -18.06 -13.34 -1.62
C ARG A 232 -19.34 -13.38 -0.79
N HIS A 233 -20.10 -14.47 -0.93
CA HIS A 233 -21.36 -14.73 -0.22
C HIS A 233 -21.20 -15.91 0.73
N GLY A 234 -22.12 -16.06 1.69
CA GLY A 234 -22.10 -17.20 2.60
C GLY A 234 -20.92 -17.18 3.57
N CYS A 235 -20.39 -15.99 3.85
CA CYS A 235 -19.26 -15.80 4.74
C CYS A 235 -19.75 -15.63 6.19
N LYS A 236 -18.81 -15.65 7.13
CA LYS A 236 -19.03 -15.20 8.51
C LYS A 236 -17.88 -14.28 8.91
N VAL A 237 -18.21 -13.19 9.60
CA VAL A 237 -17.24 -12.25 10.14
C VAL A 237 -17.40 -12.18 11.65
N SER A 238 -16.32 -12.45 12.38
CA SER A 238 -16.22 -12.08 13.80
C SER A 238 -15.53 -10.73 13.88
N LEU A 239 -16.20 -9.75 14.48
CA LEU A 239 -15.64 -8.43 14.74
C LEU A 239 -15.02 -8.39 16.13
N TYR A 240 -13.80 -7.89 16.22
CA TYR A 240 -13.06 -7.76 17.47
C TYR A 240 -12.86 -6.29 17.83
N GLN A 241 -13.25 -5.95 19.06
CA GLN A 241 -12.89 -4.71 19.72
C GLN A 241 -11.72 -5.01 20.66
N ASP A 242 -10.59 -4.38 20.40
CA ASP A 242 -9.30 -4.62 21.04
C ASP A 242 -8.79 -6.07 20.90
N ALA A 243 -7.64 -6.34 21.50
CA ALA A 243 -7.05 -7.68 21.54
C ALA A 243 -7.89 -8.64 22.40
N HIS A 244 -8.51 -8.14 23.48
CA HIS A 244 -9.27 -8.93 24.43
C HIS A 244 -10.50 -8.19 24.97
N VAL A 245 -11.55 -8.95 25.29
CA VAL A 245 -12.77 -8.43 25.94
C VAL A 245 -13.01 -9.19 27.26
N PRO A 246 -12.91 -8.52 28.42
CA PRO A 246 -13.21 -9.13 29.71
C PRO A 246 -14.64 -9.66 29.79
N ALA A 247 -14.87 -10.65 30.63
CA ALA A 247 -16.22 -11.12 30.91
C ALA A 247 -17.09 -9.99 31.48
N ASN A 248 -18.35 -9.93 31.04
CA ASN A 248 -19.36 -8.97 31.50
C ASN A 248 -19.04 -7.47 31.28
N PHE A 249 -18.14 -7.14 30.35
CA PHE A 249 -17.89 -5.73 29.98
C PHE A 249 -19.06 -5.13 29.18
N VAL A 250 -19.51 -5.87 28.15
CA VAL A 250 -20.47 -5.36 27.18
C VAL A 250 -21.89 -5.37 27.77
N PRO A 251 -22.62 -4.24 27.71
CA PRO A 251 -24.01 -4.20 28.17
C PRO A 251 -24.91 -5.04 27.26
N LYS A 252 -26.14 -5.31 27.72
CA LYS A 252 -27.14 -5.99 26.91
C LYS A 252 -27.57 -5.12 25.73
N ILE A 253 -27.05 -5.42 24.55
CA ILE A 253 -27.40 -4.74 23.29
C ILE A 253 -28.27 -5.70 22.46
N PRO A 254 -29.58 -5.45 22.32
CA PRO A 254 -30.47 -6.35 21.59
C PRO A 254 -30.23 -6.30 20.07
N LEU A 255 -30.29 -7.45 19.41
CA LEU A 255 -30.14 -7.62 17.97
C LEU A 255 -31.46 -8.10 17.33
N ALA A 256 -31.57 -7.96 16.00
CA ALA A 256 -32.78 -8.29 15.25
C ALA A 256 -33.23 -9.75 15.41
N GLY A 257 -32.31 -10.69 15.58
CA GLY A 257 -32.59 -12.12 15.80
C GLY A 257 -33.06 -12.47 17.22
N GLY A 258 -33.37 -11.49 18.07
CA GLY A 258 -33.83 -11.69 19.45
C GLY A 258 -32.73 -12.05 20.45
N LYS A 259 -31.49 -12.22 19.99
CA LYS A 259 -30.29 -12.39 20.83
C LYS A 259 -29.72 -11.04 21.25
N HIS A 260 -28.83 -11.07 22.24
CA HIS A 260 -27.99 -9.91 22.55
C HIS A 260 -26.66 -10.04 21.81
N TYR A 261 -26.03 -8.90 21.53
CA TYR A 261 -24.67 -8.88 21.01
C TYR A 261 -23.71 -9.55 22.01
N GLU A 262 -22.88 -10.46 21.49
CA GLU A 262 -21.88 -11.18 22.25
C GLU A 262 -20.48 -10.83 21.70
N PRO A 263 -19.61 -10.20 22.51
CA PRO A 263 -18.29 -9.84 22.05
C PRO A 263 -17.42 -11.09 21.84
N GLN A 264 -16.71 -11.09 20.71
CA GLN A 264 -15.67 -12.07 20.40
C GLN A 264 -14.30 -11.53 20.89
N ARG A 265 -13.29 -12.40 21.01
CA ARG A 265 -12.00 -12.05 21.64
C ARG A 265 -10.86 -12.35 20.68
N CYS A 266 -10.18 -11.31 20.20
CA CYS A 266 -9.23 -11.41 19.08
C CYS A 266 -8.10 -12.40 19.37
N TRP A 267 -7.32 -12.16 20.41
CA TRP A 267 -6.14 -12.97 20.70
C TRP A 267 -6.49 -14.34 21.28
N GLU A 268 -7.65 -14.51 21.95
CA GLU A 268 -8.17 -15.84 22.30
C GLU A 268 -8.44 -16.67 21.03
N ASP A 269 -9.12 -16.09 20.04
CA ASP A 269 -9.47 -16.77 18.80
C ASP A 269 -8.25 -17.01 17.88
N ILE A 270 -7.27 -16.10 17.86
CA ILE A 270 -5.99 -16.31 17.15
C ILE A 270 -5.20 -17.44 17.80
N PHE A 271 -5.12 -17.46 19.14
CA PHE A 271 -4.46 -18.55 19.88
C PHE A 271 -5.08 -19.91 19.57
N ASP A 272 -6.41 -20.01 19.60
CA ASP A 272 -7.13 -21.24 19.24
C ASP A 272 -6.87 -21.64 17.79
N ALA A 273 -6.92 -20.67 16.87
CA ALA A 273 -6.71 -20.92 15.44
C ALA A 273 -5.31 -21.51 15.16
N ILE A 274 -4.27 -20.95 15.76
CA ILE A 274 -2.88 -21.42 15.60
C ILE A 274 -2.67 -22.77 16.27
N THR A 275 -3.14 -22.92 17.52
CA THR A 275 -3.01 -24.17 18.29
C THR A 275 -3.63 -25.35 17.53
N ASN A 276 -4.81 -25.13 16.94
CA ASN A 276 -5.60 -26.17 16.27
C ASN A 276 -5.24 -26.37 14.79
N ALA A 277 -4.33 -25.57 14.21
CA ALA A 277 -3.89 -25.73 12.84
C ALA A 277 -3.16 -27.08 12.63
N LYS A 278 -3.35 -27.69 11.45
CA LYS A 278 -2.77 -28.99 11.09
C LYS A 278 -1.92 -28.96 9.81
N HIS A 279 -2.05 -27.95 8.97
CA HIS A 279 -1.39 -27.91 7.66
C HIS A 279 -0.64 -26.62 7.38
N LEU A 280 -1.22 -25.45 7.69
CA LEU A 280 -0.62 -24.16 7.41
C LEU A 280 -0.93 -23.11 8.47
N ILE A 281 0.07 -22.28 8.77
CA ILE A 281 -0.05 -21.03 9.53
C ILE A 281 0.75 -19.97 8.76
N TYR A 282 0.06 -19.04 8.10
CA TYR A 282 0.70 -17.98 7.32
C TYR A 282 0.45 -16.63 7.97
N ILE A 283 1.52 -15.88 8.23
CA ILE A 283 1.46 -14.62 8.98
C ILE A 283 2.12 -13.49 8.20
N THR A 284 1.47 -12.33 8.11
CA THR A 284 2.15 -11.08 7.76
C THR A 284 2.02 -10.10 8.90
N GLY A 285 3.08 -9.38 9.21
CA GLY A 285 3.07 -8.33 10.22
C GLY A 285 3.91 -7.15 9.76
N TRP A 286 3.49 -5.95 10.16
CA TRP A 286 4.39 -4.80 10.13
C TRP A 286 5.48 -4.97 11.19
N SER A 287 5.10 -5.48 12.35
CA SER A 287 6.01 -5.98 13.37
C SER A 287 5.44 -7.27 13.96
N VAL A 288 6.32 -8.15 14.40
CA VAL A 288 5.98 -9.34 15.17
C VAL A 288 6.95 -9.36 16.34
N TYR A 289 6.47 -9.68 17.54
CA TYR A 289 7.35 -9.86 18.70
C TYR A 289 7.11 -11.25 19.28
N THR A 290 8.17 -12.05 19.39
CA THR A 290 8.07 -13.49 19.69
C THR A 290 7.71 -13.78 21.14
N ASP A 291 7.99 -12.85 22.05
CA ASP A 291 7.91 -13.10 23.49
C ASP A 291 6.56 -12.74 24.11
N ILE A 292 5.62 -12.20 23.32
CA ILE A 292 4.25 -11.96 23.79
C ILE A 292 3.52 -13.27 24.10
N ALA A 293 2.72 -13.27 25.17
CA ALA A 293 1.69 -14.28 25.39
C ALA A 293 0.33 -13.78 24.89
N LEU A 294 -0.41 -14.61 24.16
CA LEU A 294 -1.73 -14.24 23.61
C LEU A 294 -2.83 -14.24 24.68
N ILE A 295 -2.70 -15.09 25.72
CA ILE A 295 -3.71 -15.26 26.77
C ILE A 295 -3.17 -14.74 28.09
N ARG A 296 -3.67 -13.59 28.54
CA ARG A 296 -3.18 -12.93 29.78
C ARG A 296 -4.24 -12.74 30.86
N ASP A 297 -5.52 -12.89 30.53
CA ASP A 297 -6.61 -12.75 31.50
C ASP A 297 -6.68 -13.98 32.40
N LYS A 298 -6.21 -13.83 33.64
CA LYS A 298 -6.22 -14.89 34.67
C LYS A 298 -7.63 -15.39 35.01
N ARG A 299 -8.69 -14.64 34.69
CA ARG A 299 -10.10 -15.07 34.88
C ARG A 299 -10.61 -15.92 33.71
N ARG A 300 -9.86 -15.98 32.61
CA ARG A 300 -10.18 -16.73 31.39
C ARG A 300 -8.96 -17.52 30.91
N PRO A 301 -8.38 -18.40 31.74
CA PRO A 301 -7.22 -19.18 31.34
C PRO A 301 -7.60 -20.14 30.20
N LYS A 302 -6.64 -20.37 29.30
CA LYS A 302 -6.73 -21.41 28.26
C LYS A 302 -5.54 -22.36 28.42
N PRO A 303 -5.70 -23.67 28.22
CA PRO A 303 -4.59 -24.62 28.32
C PRO A 303 -3.42 -24.23 27.41
N GLY A 304 -2.23 -24.08 27.99
CA GLY A 304 -1.03 -23.63 27.26
C GLY A 304 -1.04 -22.16 26.84
N GLY A 305 -1.95 -21.34 27.38
CA GLY A 305 -2.08 -19.92 27.02
C GLY A 305 -0.93 -19.01 27.49
N ASP A 306 -0.09 -19.52 28.39
CA ASP A 306 1.13 -18.89 28.90
C ASP A 306 2.35 -19.06 27.98
N ILE A 307 2.25 -19.92 26.95
CA ILE A 307 3.30 -20.07 25.94
C ILE A 307 3.50 -18.73 25.20
N THR A 308 4.75 -18.38 24.94
CA THR A 308 5.05 -17.25 24.07
C THR A 308 4.63 -17.56 22.64
N PHE A 309 4.31 -16.50 21.89
CA PHE A 309 3.89 -16.61 20.50
C PHE A 309 4.94 -17.33 19.64
N GLY A 310 6.21 -16.99 19.83
CA GLY A 310 7.32 -17.62 19.11
C GLY A 310 7.46 -19.11 19.39
N GLU A 311 7.37 -19.53 20.65
CA GLU A 311 7.47 -20.94 21.02
C GLU A 311 6.25 -21.75 20.55
N LEU A 312 5.05 -21.15 20.52
CA LEU A 312 3.88 -21.77 19.90
C LEU A 312 4.12 -22.07 18.42
N LEU A 313 4.67 -21.11 17.67
CA LEU A 313 4.96 -21.30 16.24
C LEU A 313 6.03 -22.36 16.01
N LYS A 314 7.12 -22.37 16.78
CA LYS A 314 8.15 -23.43 16.71
C LYS A 314 7.55 -24.81 16.97
N LYS A 315 6.72 -24.92 18.02
CA LYS A 315 6.01 -26.17 18.34
C LYS A 315 5.16 -26.64 17.16
N LYS A 316 4.30 -25.77 16.60
CA LYS A 316 3.44 -26.12 15.46
C LYS A 316 4.26 -26.53 14.23
N ALA A 317 5.36 -25.83 13.95
CA ALA A 317 6.24 -26.17 12.83
C ALA A 317 6.90 -27.55 13.02
N SER A 318 7.37 -27.86 14.24
CA SER A 318 7.97 -29.16 14.57
C SER A 318 6.97 -30.33 14.53
N GLU A 319 5.67 -30.04 14.72
CA GLU A 319 4.57 -31.00 14.53
C GLU A 319 4.23 -31.23 13.04
N GLY A 320 4.91 -30.55 12.12
CA GLY A 320 4.76 -30.70 10.67
C GLY A 320 3.83 -29.66 10.02
N VAL A 321 3.32 -28.68 10.76
CA VAL A 321 2.52 -27.58 10.19
C VAL A 321 3.42 -26.63 9.41
N ARG A 322 3.02 -26.23 8.19
CA ARG A 322 3.81 -25.26 7.40
C ARG A 322 3.62 -23.85 7.97
N VAL A 323 4.61 -23.35 8.70
CA VAL A 323 4.60 -21.99 9.25
C VAL A 323 5.43 -21.05 8.38
N LEU A 324 4.77 -20.10 7.72
CA LEU A 324 5.40 -19.11 6.83
C LEU A 324 5.10 -17.69 7.32
N MET A 325 6.12 -16.84 7.38
CA MET A 325 5.97 -15.47 7.86
C MET A 325 6.61 -14.47 6.89
N LEU A 326 5.89 -13.39 6.59
CA LEU A 326 6.37 -12.23 5.85
C LEU A 326 6.31 -11.00 6.78
N VAL A 327 7.41 -10.73 7.47
CA VAL A 327 7.55 -9.58 8.39
C VAL A 327 8.19 -8.43 7.61
N TRP A 328 7.75 -7.19 7.81
CA TRP A 328 8.39 -6.03 7.17
C TRP A 328 9.85 -5.92 7.64
N ASN A 329 10.77 -5.66 6.71
CA ASN A 329 12.17 -5.35 7.02
C ASN A 329 12.33 -3.84 7.20
N ASP A 330 12.58 -3.39 8.42
CA ASP A 330 13.03 -2.03 8.70
C ASP A 330 14.51 -1.91 8.34
N ARG A 331 14.79 -1.24 7.21
CA ARG A 331 16.15 -1.03 6.70
C ARG A 331 17.01 -0.15 7.62
N THR A 332 16.41 0.48 8.63
CA THR A 332 17.11 1.30 9.60
C THR A 332 17.49 0.56 10.87
N SER A 333 17.03 -0.68 11.05
CA SER A 333 17.50 -1.60 12.09
C SER A 333 18.95 -1.98 11.77
N VAL A 334 19.91 -1.42 12.51
CA VAL A 334 21.33 -1.73 12.38
C VAL A 334 21.74 -2.60 13.56
N ALA A 335 22.10 -3.85 13.27
CA ALA A 335 22.45 -4.89 14.25
C ALA A 335 23.51 -4.49 15.31
N ASP A 336 24.28 -3.42 15.10
CA ASP A 336 25.35 -2.98 16.00
C ASP A 336 25.09 -1.63 16.71
N LEU A 337 23.94 -0.97 16.48
CA LEU A 337 23.70 0.38 17.02
C LEU A 337 22.34 0.60 17.70
N ASN A 338 21.30 -0.17 17.38
CA ASN A 338 20.02 -0.31 18.10
C ASN A 338 19.18 -1.39 17.41
N GLU A 339 18.75 -2.43 18.12
CA GLU A 339 17.96 -3.55 17.56
C GLU A 339 16.53 -3.13 17.15
N ASP A 340 15.96 -2.09 17.78
CA ASP A 340 14.58 -1.62 17.56
C ASP A 340 14.35 -0.76 16.30
N GLY A 341 15.38 -0.43 15.52
CA GLY A 341 15.27 0.48 14.37
C GLY A 341 14.75 1.88 14.74
N LEU A 342 14.54 2.77 13.76
CA LEU A 342 13.92 4.09 14.00
C LEU A 342 12.41 4.00 14.28
N MET A 343 11.79 2.87 13.94
CA MET A 343 10.34 2.68 13.94
C MET A 343 9.86 1.74 15.05
N ALA A 344 10.73 1.34 15.99
CA ALA A 344 10.41 0.43 17.10
C ALA A 344 9.79 -0.89 16.62
N THR A 345 10.48 -1.59 15.70
CA THR A 345 10.07 -2.91 15.20
C THR A 345 11.04 -4.01 15.62
N HIS A 346 10.50 -5.17 15.99
CA HIS A 346 11.26 -6.37 16.35
C HIS A 346 11.53 -7.33 15.17
N ASP A 347 11.73 -6.82 13.97
CA ASP A 347 11.78 -7.63 12.75
C ASP A 347 13.04 -8.50 12.66
N GLU A 348 14.22 -7.91 12.82
CA GLU A 348 15.51 -8.65 12.80
C GLU A 348 15.61 -9.64 13.98
N GLU A 349 15.19 -9.22 15.18
CA GLU A 349 15.11 -10.10 16.37
C GLU A 349 14.22 -11.32 16.12
N THR A 350 13.04 -11.10 15.53
CA THR A 350 12.11 -12.18 15.17
C THR A 350 12.69 -13.12 14.13
N ALA A 351 13.35 -12.59 13.10
CA ALA A 351 14.01 -13.40 12.09
C ALA A 351 15.12 -14.27 12.70
N HIS A 352 15.93 -13.69 13.60
CA HIS A 352 16.97 -14.41 14.32
C HIS A 352 16.39 -15.48 15.25
N PHE A 353 15.31 -15.19 15.97
CA PHE A 353 14.64 -16.15 16.86
C PHE A 353 14.18 -17.44 16.14
N PHE A 354 13.75 -17.32 14.88
CA PHE A 354 13.33 -18.46 14.07
C PHE A 354 14.47 -19.08 13.23
N GLN A 355 15.66 -18.49 13.23
CA GLN A 355 16.80 -19.02 12.49
C GLN A 355 17.16 -20.43 12.97
N GLY A 356 17.29 -21.36 12.02
CA GLY A 356 17.60 -22.76 12.32
C GLY A 356 16.42 -23.59 12.83
N THR A 357 15.20 -23.04 12.85
CA THR A 357 13.97 -23.77 13.18
C THR A 357 13.17 -24.15 11.94
N ASP A 358 12.07 -24.90 12.13
CA ASP A 358 11.12 -25.25 11.06
C ASP A 358 10.15 -24.10 10.70
N VAL A 359 10.22 -22.97 11.39
CA VAL A 359 9.46 -21.75 11.04
C VAL A 359 10.20 -20.99 9.95
N HIS A 360 9.50 -20.65 8.86
CA HIS A 360 10.10 -19.89 7.76
C HIS A 360 9.73 -18.40 7.84
N CYS A 361 10.55 -17.64 8.57
CA CYS A 361 10.45 -16.18 8.64
C CYS A 361 11.25 -15.51 7.52
N VAL A 362 10.61 -14.61 6.77
CA VAL A 362 11.23 -13.82 5.69
C VAL A 362 11.00 -12.34 5.94
N LEU A 363 12.12 -11.61 6.02
CA LEU A 363 12.13 -10.16 6.10
C LEU A 363 11.88 -9.54 4.72
N CYS A 364 10.80 -8.78 4.61
CA CYS A 364 10.27 -8.24 3.37
C CYS A 364 10.52 -6.74 3.29
N THR A 365 11.45 -6.33 2.44
CA THR A 365 11.64 -4.91 2.15
C THR A 365 10.55 -4.39 1.23
N ARG A 366 10.08 -3.17 1.49
CA ARG A 366 9.13 -2.49 0.61
C ARG A 366 9.88 -1.53 -0.31
N ASN A 367 9.77 -1.76 -1.61
CA ASN A 367 10.27 -0.82 -2.63
C ASN A 367 9.07 -0.08 -3.22
N PRO A 368 8.90 1.22 -2.95
CA PRO A 368 7.79 1.99 -3.52
C PRO A 368 8.01 2.21 -5.01
N ASP A 369 6.92 2.16 -5.78
CA ASP A 369 6.93 2.56 -7.19
C ASP A 369 6.78 4.09 -7.29
N ASN A 370 7.89 4.82 -7.35
CA ASN A 370 7.87 6.28 -7.35
C ASN A 370 8.35 6.90 -8.67
N GLY A 371 7.66 7.96 -9.07
CA GLY A 371 8.02 8.86 -10.17
C GLY A 371 8.85 10.08 -9.74
N GLY A 372 9.53 10.00 -8.60
CA GLY A 372 10.39 11.07 -8.07
C GLY A 372 11.73 11.15 -8.79
N SER A 373 12.56 12.12 -8.38
CA SER A 373 13.97 12.17 -8.81
C SER A 373 14.79 11.12 -8.04
N ILE A 374 15.86 10.59 -8.65
CA ILE A 374 16.74 9.55 -8.07
C ILE A 374 17.19 9.88 -6.62
N PHE A 375 17.45 11.16 -6.32
CA PHE A 375 17.87 11.60 -4.98
C PHE A 375 16.74 11.54 -3.95
N GLN A 376 15.49 11.74 -4.37
CA GLN A 376 14.31 11.57 -3.53
C GLN A 376 14.00 10.09 -3.33
N ASP A 377 14.19 9.26 -4.36
CA ASP A 377 13.95 7.81 -4.30
C ASP A 377 14.83 7.12 -3.24
N LEU A 378 16.09 7.54 -3.07
CA LEU A 378 16.98 6.99 -2.04
C LEU A 378 16.54 7.28 -0.59
N GLN A 379 15.97 8.45 -0.32
CA GLN A 379 15.40 8.78 1.00
C GLN A 379 14.04 8.12 1.22
N ILE A 380 13.23 7.98 0.16
CA ILE A 380 11.89 7.41 0.22
C ILE A 380 11.90 5.87 0.32
N LEU A 381 12.95 5.20 -0.17
CA LEU A 381 13.14 3.75 -0.05
C LEU A 381 13.17 3.22 1.40
N ALA A 382 13.36 4.10 2.38
CA ALA A 382 13.30 3.78 3.81
C ALA A 382 11.95 4.13 4.47
N LEU A 383 11.01 4.80 3.78
CA LEU A 383 9.80 5.38 4.40
C LEU A 383 8.53 4.55 4.19
N PHE A 384 8.46 3.70 3.16
CA PHE A 384 7.29 2.85 2.91
C PHE A 384 7.46 1.47 3.56
N THR A 385 6.36 0.93 4.09
CA THR A 385 6.39 -0.34 4.85
C THR A 385 5.41 -1.37 4.26
N HIS A 386 5.62 -2.64 4.58
CA HIS A 386 4.55 -3.62 4.47
C HIS A 386 3.69 -3.56 5.72
N HIS A 387 2.50 -2.97 5.62
CA HIS A 387 1.65 -2.69 6.78
C HIS A 387 0.50 -3.70 7.01
N GLN A 388 0.43 -4.77 6.20
CA GLN A 388 -0.61 -5.79 6.32
C GLN A 388 -0.41 -6.63 7.59
N LYS A 389 -1.44 -6.71 8.44
CA LYS A 389 -1.53 -7.64 9.58
C LYS A 389 -2.48 -8.78 9.23
N VAL A 390 -1.94 -9.97 9.04
CA VAL A 390 -2.69 -11.13 8.55
C VAL A 390 -2.28 -12.38 9.32
N VAL A 391 -3.25 -13.21 9.68
CA VAL A 391 -3.05 -14.61 10.07
C VAL A 391 -3.96 -15.48 9.22
N VAL A 392 -3.44 -16.53 8.58
CA VAL A 392 -4.22 -17.52 7.83
C VAL A 392 -3.90 -18.90 8.37
N VAL A 393 -4.94 -19.68 8.67
CA VAL A 393 -4.79 -21.06 9.14
C VAL A 393 -5.78 -21.99 8.44
N ASP A 394 -5.45 -23.27 8.43
CA ASP A 394 -6.47 -24.31 8.26
C ASP A 394 -7.20 -24.58 9.60
N SER A 395 -8.52 -24.65 9.56
CA SER A 395 -9.39 -24.81 10.73
C SER A 395 -10.40 -25.93 10.50
N GLU A 396 -10.88 -26.55 11.57
CA GLU A 396 -11.89 -27.60 11.53
C GLU A 396 -13.25 -27.07 11.02
N ILE A 397 -14.02 -27.96 10.38
CA ILE A 397 -15.41 -27.67 10.00
C ILE A 397 -16.31 -28.03 11.19
N PRO A 398 -17.15 -27.11 11.71
CA PRO A 398 -17.92 -27.31 12.95
C PRO A 398 -18.98 -28.42 12.97
N SER A 399 -19.02 -29.34 12.01
CA SER A 399 -20.06 -30.37 11.90
C SER A 399 -19.69 -31.74 12.49
N GLY A 400 -18.49 -31.93 13.04
CA GLY A 400 -18.06 -33.12 13.81
C GLY A 400 -18.12 -34.49 13.10
N MET A 401 -18.62 -34.54 11.87
CA MET A 401 -18.82 -35.77 11.08
C MET A 401 -17.75 -35.98 9.99
N SER A 402 -16.83 -35.02 9.82
CA SER A 402 -15.82 -35.05 8.76
C SER A 402 -14.47 -34.60 9.32
N GLU A 403 -13.39 -35.32 8.98
CA GLU A 403 -12.01 -34.89 9.27
C GLU A 403 -11.55 -33.72 8.37
N GLN A 404 -12.45 -33.24 7.51
CA GLN A 404 -12.20 -32.12 6.61
C GLN A 404 -12.00 -30.79 7.35
N ARG A 405 -11.24 -29.92 6.69
CA ARG A 405 -10.80 -28.62 7.18
C ARG A 405 -11.12 -27.55 6.14
N ARG A 406 -11.10 -26.30 6.58
CA ARG A 406 -11.36 -25.10 5.78
C ARG A 406 -10.32 -24.04 6.09
N ILE A 407 -10.26 -22.98 5.30
CA ILE A 407 -9.40 -21.84 5.60
C ILE A 407 -10.15 -20.84 6.49
N ALA A 408 -9.46 -20.32 7.50
CA ALA A 408 -9.87 -19.15 8.27
C ALA A 408 -8.76 -18.10 8.19
N SER A 409 -9.14 -16.83 8.20
CA SER A 409 -8.19 -15.72 8.09
C SER A 409 -8.53 -14.58 9.03
N PHE A 410 -7.52 -13.82 9.43
CA PHE A 410 -7.64 -12.66 10.30
C PHE A 410 -7.02 -11.45 9.61
N VAL A 411 -7.71 -10.31 9.67
CA VAL A 411 -7.25 -9.02 9.14
C VAL A 411 -7.72 -7.89 10.05
N GLY A 412 -6.92 -6.84 10.20
CA GLY A 412 -7.26 -5.68 11.04
C GLY A 412 -6.07 -4.75 11.29
N GLY A 413 -6.16 -3.95 12.36
CA GLY A 413 -5.10 -3.04 12.81
C GLY A 413 -4.09 -3.65 13.79
N ILE A 414 -4.48 -4.72 14.49
CA ILE A 414 -3.65 -5.35 15.54
C ILE A 414 -2.55 -6.24 14.94
N ASP A 415 -1.28 -5.85 15.11
CA ASP A 415 -0.11 -6.71 14.92
C ASP A 415 0.07 -7.68 16.10
N LEU A 416 0.80 -8.79 15.87
CA LEU A 416 1.19 -9.74 16.91
C LEU A 416 2.54 -9.33 17.52
N CYS A 417 2.55 -8.17 18.17
CA CYS A 417 3.73 -7.61 18.84
C CYS A 417 3.40 -6.96 20.20
N ASP A 418 4.42 -6.41 20.84
CA ASP A 418 4.37 -5.69 22.12
C ASP A 418 3.38 -4.51 22.10
N GLY A 419 2.83 -4.16 23.25
CA GLY A 419 1.94 -3.02 23.44
C GLY A 419 0.49 -3.22 22.97
N ARG A 420 0.24 -4.18 22.07
CA ARG A 420 -1.06 -4.37 21.39
C ARG A 420 -2.09 -5.12 22.23
N TYR A 421 -1.67 -5.87 23.25
CA TYR A 421 -2.62 -6.47 24.17
C TYR A 421 -3.31 -5.37 24.99
N ASP A 422 -4.60 -5.20 24.83
CA ASP A 422 -5.40 -4.36 25.70
C ASP A 422 -6.85 -4.84 25.78
N THR A 423 -7.61 -4.17 26.63
CA THR A 423 -9.04 -4.36 26.83
C THR A 423 -9.72 -3.00 26.82
N GLN A 424 -11.04 -3.00 26.77
CA GLN A 424 -11.85 -1.78 26.75
C GLN A 424 -11.69 -0.91 28.01
N PHE A 425 -11.02 -1.40 29.06
CA PHE A 425 -10.69 -0.62 30.24
C PHE A 425 -9.52 0.36 30.03
N HIS A 426 -8.65 0.11 29.04
CA HIS A 426 -7.52 0.98 28.66
C HIS A 426 -6.77 1.58 29.86
N SER A 427 -6.38 0.70 30.78
CA SER A 427 -5.81 1.13 32.05
C SER A 427 -4.43 1.75 31.84
N LEU A 428 -4.27 2.99 32.34
CA LEU A 428 -2.98 3.70 32.32
C LEU A 428 -1.97 3.15 33.33
N PHE A 429 -2.42 2.65 34.48
CA PHE A 429 -1.57 2.32 35.63
C PHE A 429 -1.89 0.99 36.34
N ARG A 430 -3.15 0.54 36.32
CA ARG A 430 -3.66 -0.57 37.16
C ARG A 430 -3.32 -1.97 36.62
N THR A 431 -2.67 -2.04 35.47
CA THR A 431 -2.31 -3.29 34.79
C THR A 431 -0.80 -3.47 34.67
N LEU A 432 -0.02 -2.51 35.17
CA LEU A 432 1.45 -2.47 35.14
C LEU A 432 2.10 -3.53 36.03
N ASP A 433 1.37 -4.09 36.98
CA ASP A 433 1.77 -5.21 37.84
C ASP A 433 1.11 -6.53 37.43
N THR A 434 0.40 -6.55 36.31
CA THR A 434 -0.33 -7.72 35.80
C THR A 434 -0.08 -7.91 34.30
N ALA A 435 -1.08 -7.66 33.45
CA ALA A 435 -1.04 -8.04 32.03
C ALA A 435 -0.03 -7.23 31.18
N HIS A 436 0.44 -6.10 31.71
CA HIS A 436 1.38 -5.18 31.03
C HIS A 436 2.70 -5.03 31.76
N HIS A 437 3.01 -5.88 32.75
CA HIS A 437 4.29 -5.80 33.48
C HIS A 437 5.48 -6.03 32.53
N ASP A 438 5.40 -7.12 31.77
CA ASP A 438 6.40 -7.52 30.78
C ASP A 438 6.05 -7.03 29.36
N ASP A 439 5.10 -6.09 29.24
CA ASP A 439 4.60 -5.55 27.97
C ASP A 439 4.22 -4.07 28.12
N PHE A 440 5.14 -3.30 28.70
CA PHE A 440 4.98 -1.87 28.89
C PHE A 440 5.35 -1.11 27.61
N HIS A 441 4.36 -0.47 26.98
CA HIS A 441 4.54 0.31 25.76
C HIS A 441 4.22 1.79 26.03
N GLN A 442 5.19 2.67 25.80
CA GLN A 442 5.05 4.13 25.93
C GLN A 442 6.10 4.85 25.07
N PRO A 443 5.88 4.98 23.75
CA PRO A 443 6.85 5.60 22.85
C PRO A 443 6.82 7.14 22.90
N ASN A 444 5.86 7.77 23.59
CA ASN A 444 5.67 9.22 23.55
C ASN A 444 6.59 10.00 24.50
N PHE A 445 7.23 9.32 25.46
CA PHE A 445 8.14 9.95 26.41
C PHE A 445 9.54 9.36 26.29
N THR A 446 10.54 10.24 26.19
CA THR A 446 11.94 9.83 26.27
C THR A 446 12.21 9.16 27.62
N ASP A 447 12.88 8.00 27.59
CA ASP A 447 13.22 7.17 28.74
C ASP A 447 12.02 6.59 29.53
N ALA A 448 10.85 6.42 28.90
CA ALA A 448 9.74 5.70 29.51
C ALA A 448 10.15 4.25 29.83
N SER A 449 9.87 3.79 31.05
CA SER A 449 10.15 2.41 31.45
C SER A 449 9.21 1.97 32.56
N ILE A 450 8.89 0.69 32.61
CA ILE A 450 8.04 0.12 33.68
C ILE A 450 8.58 0.41 35.08
N SER A 451 9.92 0.46 35.24
CA SER A 451 10.60 0.77 36.51
C SER A 451 10.38 2.20 37.00
N LYS A 452 10.06 3.13 36.10
CA LYS A 452 9.70 4.52 36.44
C LYS A 452 8.20 4.70 36.65
N GLY A 453 7.41 3.66 36.38
CA GLY A 453 5.95 3.68 36.45
C GLY A 453 5.31 4.12 35.13
N GLY A 454 3.99 4.31 35.17
CA GLY A 454 3.19 4.72 34.01
C GLY A 454 3.16 6.24 33.75
N PRO A 455 2.26 6.69 32.86
CA PRO A 455 1.23 5.87 32.20
C PRO A 455 1.81 5.04 31.06
N ARG A 456 1.35 3.79 30.89
CA ARG A 456 1.48 3.14 29.56
C ARG A 456 0.59 3.88 28.55
N GLU A 457 0.85 3.70 27.27
CA GLU A 457 -0.07 4.10 26.20
C GLU A 457 -1.08 2.96 25.98
N PRO A 458 -2.37 3.10 26.35
CA PRO A 458 -3.38 2.09 26.03
C PRO A 458 -3.56 1.93 24.52
N TRP A 459 -3.97 0.74 24.08
CA TRP A 459 -4.08 0.42 22.66
C TRP A 459 -5.53 0.09 22.30
N HIS A 460 -6.26 1.09 21.80
CA HIS A 460 -7.59 0.89 21.20
C HIS A 460 -7.42 0.53 19.72
N ASP A 461 -7.98 -0.60 19.29
CA ASP A 461 -7.86 -1.06 17.91
C ASP A 461 -8.94 -2.08 17.53
N ILE A 462 -9.13 -2.32 16.23
CA ILE A 462 -10.16 -3.20 15.67
C ILE A 462 -9.53 -4.28 14.80
N HIS A 463 -10.05 -5.50 14.92
CA HIS A 463 -9.62 -6.64 14.11
C HIS A 463 -10.82 -7.49 13.67
N SER A 464 -10.61 -8.43 12.75
CA SER A 464 -11.67 -9.34 12.31
C SER A 464 -11.16 -10.74 12.00
N ARG A 465 -12.02 -11.74 12.20
CA ARG A 465 -11.87 -13.09 11.63
C ARG A 465 -12.85 -13.28 10.48
N LEU A 466 -12.37 -13.86 9.41
CA LEU A 466 -13.07 -14.11 8.17
C LEU A 466 -13.15 -15.61 7.93
N GLU A 467 -14.38 -16.10 7.73
CA GLU A 467 -14.69 -17.49 7.41
C GLU A 467 -15.56 -17.56 6.14
N GLY A 468 -15.46 -18.66 5.41
CA GLY A 468 -16.10 -18.82 4.10
C GLY A 468 -15.17 -18.40 2.95
N PRO A 469 -15.69 -18.26 1.72
CA PRO A 469 -14.83 -18.09 0.53
C PRO A 469 -13.87 -16.91 0.62
N ILE A 470 -14.22 -15.86 1.38
CA ILE A 470 -13.37 -14.69 1.62
C ILE A 470 -12.02 -15.02 2.30
N ALA A 471 -11.95 -16.08 3.11
CA ALA A 471 -10.71 -16.48 3.77
C ALA A 471 -9.65 -16.94 2.74
N TRP A 472 -10.08 -17.54 1.64
CA TRP A 472 -9.19 -17.92 0.55
C TRP A 472 -8.66 -16.71 -0.23
N ASP A 473 -9.39 -15.59 -0.29
CA ASP A 473 -8.88 -14.36 -0.92
C ASP A 473 -7.71 -13.78 -0.11
N VAL A 474 -7.77 -13.86 1.23
CA VAL A 474 -6.67 -13.45 2.12
C VAL A 474 -5.47 -14.39 2.00
N LEU A 475 -5.72 -15.71 1.94
CA LEU A 475 -4.71 -16.71 1.64
C LEU A 475 -4.03 -16.41 0.29
N TYR A 476 -4.80 -16.14 -0.75
CA TYR A 476 -4.27 -15.82 -2.07
C TYR A 476 -3.43 -14.54 -2.05
N ASN A 477 -3.83 -13.51 -1.31
CA ASN A 477 -2.97 -12.34 -1.08
C ASN A 477 -1.61 -12.73 -0.47
N PHE A 478 -1.60 -13.59 0.56
CA PHE A 478 -0.36 -14.09 1.14
C PHE A 478 0.49 -14.83 0.10
N GLU A 479 -0.12 -15.75 -0.65
CA GLU A 479 0.61 -16.52 -1.67
C GLU A 479 1.19 -15.64 -2.78
N GLN A 480 0.45 -14.62 -3.24
CA GLN A 480 0.94 -13.65 -4.22
C GLN A 480 2.19 -12.93 -3.70
N ARG A 481 2.20 -12.53 -2.43
CA ARG A 481 3.36 -11.90 -1.79
C ARG A 481 4.50 -12.87 -1.59
N TRP A 482 4.23 -14.09 -1.13
CA TRP A 482 5.24 -15.11 -0.92
C TRP A 482 5.94 -15.49 -2.23
N ARG A 483 5.20 -15.68 -3.32
CA ARG A 483 5.80 -15.94 -4.65
C ARG A 483 6.67 -14.79 -5.14
N LYS A 484 6.37 -13.55 -4.72
CA LYS A 484 7.15 -12.36 -5.10
C LYS A 484 8.37 -12.13 -4.22
N GLN A 485 8.25 -12.35 -2.91
CA GLN A 485 9.22 -11.89 -1.90
C GLN A 485 9.66 -12.95 -0.88
N GLY A 486 8.99 -14.10 -0.80
CA GLY A 486 9.23 -15.17 0.19
C GLY A 486 10.45 -16.07 -0.10
N GLY A 487 11.05 -15.95 -1.29
CA GLY A 487 12.32 -16.61 -1.65
C GLY A 487 12.21 -18.09 -2.01
N LYS A 488 11.73 -18.96 -1.10
CA LYS A 488 11.65 -20.42 -1.33
C LYS A 488 10.24 -20.86 -1.75
N ASP A 489 10.14 -21.89 -2.59
CA ASP A 489 8.83 -22.49 -2.93
C ASP A 489 8.35 -23.41 -1.81
N LEU A 490 7.69 -22.81 -0.82
CA LEU A 490 7.25 -23.47 0.42
C LEU A 490 5.74 -23.33 0.64
N LEU A 491 4.99 -22.84 -0.34
CA LEU A 491 3.54 -22.78 -0.22
C LEU A 491 2.95 -24.19 -0.21
N VAL A 492 1.93 -24.40 0.61
CA VAL A 492 1.18 -25.64 0.64
C VAL A 492 0.40 -25.77 -0.66
N GLN A 493 0.59 -26.87 -1.37
CA GLN A 493 -0.13 -27.16 -2.59
C GLN A 493 -1.55 -27.63 -2.26
N LEU A 494 -2.50 -26.69 -2.14
CA LEU A 494 -3.88 -26.99 -1.75
C LEU A 494 -4.59 -28.01 -2.65
N LYS A 495 -4.16 -28.14 -3.92
CA LYS A 495 -4.66 -29.17 -4.84
C LYS A 495 -4.36 -30.58 -4.34
N ASP A 496 -3.20 -30.79 -3.73
CA ASP A 496 -2.78 -32.08 -3.20
C ASP A 496 -3.54 -32.42 -1.90
N LEU A 497 -4.10 -31.41 -1.23
CA LEU A 497 -4.91 -31.54 -0.02
C LEU A 497 -6.42 -31.43 -0.28
N ALA A 498 -6.90 -31.54 -1.53
CA ALA A 498 -8.31 -31.31 -1.87
C ALA A 498 -9.30 -32.24 -1.15
N ASN A 499 -8.86 -33.41 -0.69
CA ASN A 499 -9.67 -34.33 0.11
C ASN A 499 -9.71 -33.98 1.62
N ILE A 500 -8.79 -33.12 2.06
CA ILE A 500 -8.62 -32.71 3.47
C ILE A 500 -9.09 -31.28 3.67
N ILE A 501 -8.61 -30.33 2.86
CA ILE A 501 -9.03 -28.93 2.88
C ILE A 501 -10.05 -28.73 1.76
N ILE A 502 -11.28 -28.38 2.14
CA ILE A 502 -12.35 -28.14 1.17
C ILE A 502 -12.03 -26.95 0.26
N PRO A 503 -12.56 -26.90 -0.98
CA PRO A 503 -12.47 -25.71 -1.81
C PRO A 503 -13.17 -24.51 -1.15
N PRO A 504 -12.97 -23.27 -1.65
CA PRO A 504 -13.66 -22.09 -1.13
C PRO A 504 -15.18 -22.29 -1.07
N SER A 505 -15.71 -22.44 0.14
CA SER A 505 -17.09 -22.87 0.37
C SER A 505 -17.79 -21.98 1.41
N PRO A 506 -19.09 -21.70 1.24
CA PRO A 506 -19.91 -21.04 2.23
C PRO A 506 -19.87 -21.74 3.60
N VAL A 507 -19.97 -20.96 4.67
CA VAL A 507 -20.06 -21.45 6.06
C VAL A 507 -21.44 -21.26 6.66
N MET A 508 -22.29 -20.50 5.97
CA MET A 508 -23.70 -20.28 6.30
C MET A 508 -24.55 -20.48 5.04
N PHE A 509 -25.80 -20.89 5.22
CA PHE A 509 -26.76 -20.95 4.11
C PHE A 509 -27.13 -19.53 3.65
N PRO A 510 -27.52 -19.35 2.37
CA PRO A 510 -27.91 -18.02 1.86
C PRO A 510 -29.10 -17.39 2.59
N ASP A 511 -30.02 -18.21 3.12
CA ASP A 511 -31.22 -17.76 3.84
C ASP A 511 -30.97 -17.60 5.36
N ASP A 512 -29.75 -17.88 5.84
CA ASP A 512 -29.38 -17.63 7.23
C ASP A 512 -29.19 -16.13 7.46
N HIS A 513 -29.93 -15.56 8.41
CA HIS A 513 -29.86 -14.14 8.74
C HIS A 513 -28.51 -13.70 9.34
N GLU A 514 -27.68 -14.64 9.79
CA GLU A 514 -26.32 -14.40 10.28
C GLU A 514 -25.25 -14.49 9.18
N THR A 515 -25.65 -14.71 7.92
CA THR A 515 -24.74 -14.78 6.77
C THR A 515 -24.17 -13.42 6.39
N TRP A 516 -22.91 -13.40 5.92
CA TRP A 516 -22.22 -12.19 5.49
C TRP A 516 -21.87 -12.22 4.01
N ASN A 517 -21.98 -11.04 3.38
CA ASN A 517 -21.36 -10.74 2.11
C ASN A 517 -20.11 -9.90 2.37
N VAL A 518 -18.94 -10.38 1.91
CA VAL A 518 -17.65 -9.77 2.25
C VAL A 518 -16.81 -9.63 0.98
N GLN A 519 -16.06 -8.54 0.87
CA GLN A 519 -15.16 -8.30 -0.25
C GLN A 519 -13.80 -7.86 0.29
N LEU A 520 -12.73 -8.47 -0.22
CA LEU A 520 -11.37 -8.11 0.17
C LEU A 520 -10.88 -6.93 -0.67
N PHE A 521 -10.23 -5.97 -0.01
CA PHE A 521 -9.60 -4.81 -0.66
C PHE A 521 -8.14 -4.71 -0.24
N ARG A 522 -7.30 -4.12 -1.10
CA ARG A 522 -5.87 -3.93 -0.83
C ARG A 522 -5.33 -2.59 -1.32
N SER A 523 -4.16 -2.25 -0.80
CA SER A 523 -3.22 -1.27 -1.34
C SER A 523 -1.89 -2.01 -1.54
N ILE A 524 -1.59 -2.42 -2.77
CA ILE A 524 -0.41 -3.23 -3.10
C ILE A 524 -0.05 -3.05 -4.58
N ASP A 525 1.20 -3.31 -4.98
CA ASP A 525 1.63 -3.21 -6.37
C ASP A 525 2.34 -4.49 -6.86
N GLY A 526 2.60 -4.56 -8.16
CA GLY A 526 3.33 -5.67 -8.80
C GLY A 526 4.77 -5.86 -8.32
N GLY A 527 5.32 -4.90 -7.57
CA GLY A 527 6.62 -5.02 -6.90
C GLY A 527 6.52 -5.89 -5.65
N ALA A 528 5.35 -5.93 -5.01
CA ALA A 528 5.07 -6.66 -3.78
C ALA A 528 4.22 -7.93 -3.97
N ALA A 529 3.48 -8.05 -5.07
CA ALA A 529 2.62 -9.20 -5.36
C ALA A 529 2.82 -9.74 -6.78
N PHE A 530 2.88 -11.07 -6.88
CA PHE A 530 2.92 -11.78 -8.16
C PHE A 530 1.50 -12.01 -8.72
N GLY A 531 1.38 -12.13 -10.06
CA GLY A 531 0.17 -12.62 -10.70
C GLY A 531 -0.93 -11.58 -10.94
N PHE A 532 -0.58 -10.30 -11.02
CA PHE A 532 -1.50 -9.30 -11.58
C PHE A 532 -1.62 -9.47 -13.11
N PRO A 533 -2.76 -9.09 -13.72
CA PRO A 533 -2.91 -9.11 -15.17
C PRO A 533 -1.93 -8.15 -15.85
N ASP A 534 -1.27 -8.62 -16.91
CA ASP A 534 -0.36 -7.79 -17.72
C ASP A 534 -1.11 -6.96 -18.78
N ALA A 535 -2.25 -7.47 -19.28
CA ALA A 535 -3.03 -6.82 -20.32
C ALA A 535 -3.76 -5.57 -19.76
N PRO A 536 -3.66 -4.40 -20.39
CA PRO A 536 -4.28 -3.15 -19.90
C PRO A 536 -5.80 -3.25 -19.72
N GLU A 537 -6.48 -4.00 -20.59
CA GLU A 537 -7.92 -4.20 -20.51
C GLU A 537 -8.32 -5.01 -19.26
N ASP A 538 -7.58 -6.07 -18.95
CA ASP A 538 -7.84 -6.91 -17.79
C ASP A 538 -7.46 -6.21 -16.48
N ALA A 539 -6.37 -5.43 -16.51
CA ALA A 539 -6.00 -4.52 -15.43
C ALA A 539 -7.13 -3.52 -15.12
N ALA A 540 -7.66 -2.85 -16.14
CA ALA A 540 -8.76 -1.89 -15.99
C ALA A 540 -10.06 -2.55 -15.47
N LYS A 541 -10.38 -3.76 -15.93
CA LYS A 541 -11.53 -4.54 -15.42
C LYS A 541 -11.40 -4.87 -13.92
N ALA A 542 -10.18 -5.10 -13.46
CA ALA A 542 -9.85 -5.32 -12.06
C ALA A 542 -9.63 -4.02 -11.26
N GLY A 543 -9.81 -2.84 -11.87
CA GLY A 543 -9.57 -1.52 -11.27
C GLY A 543 -8.12 -1.22 -10.93
N LEU A 544 -7.20 -1.99 -11.51
CA LEU A 544 -5.78 -1.77 -11.35
C LEU A 544 -5.33 -0.59 -12.22
N VAL A 545 -4.40 0.20 -11.68
CA VAL A 545 -3.89 1.39 -12.37
C VAL A 545 -2.38 1.30 -12.57
N SER A 546 -1.89 1.86 -13.67
CA SER A 546 -0.47 1.85 -13.97
C SER A 546 0.27 2.91 -13.15
N ALA A 547 1.46 2.55 -12.66
CA ALA A 547 2.44 3.47 -12.08
C ALA A 547 3.69 3.55 -12.97
N LYS A 548 4.90 3.75 -12.41
CA LYS A 548 6.11 3.90 -13.22
C LYS A 548 6.58 2.55 -13.71
N ASP A 549 6.81 1.65 -12.77
CA ASP A 549 7.41 0.36 -13.04
C ASP A 549 6.45 -0.80 -12.74
N ASN A 550 5.34 -0.55 -12.04
CA ASN A 550 4.39 -1.57 -11.61
C ASN A 550 2.93 -1.15 -11.83
N ILE A 551 2.09 -2.18 -11.83
CA ILE A 551 0.63 -2.07 -11.70
C ILE A 551 0.26 -1.95 -10.21
N ILE A 552 -0.75 -1.14 -9.90
CA ILE A 552 -1.19 -0.83 -8.53
C ILE A 552 -2.64 -1.28 -8.33
N ASP A 553 -2.87 -2.07 -7.28
CA ASP A 553 -4.16 -2.28 -6.64
C ASP A 553 -4.37 -1.20 -5.56
N ARG A 554 -5.45 -0.43 -5.72
CA ARG A 554 -5.86 0.67 -4.83
C ARG A 554 -7.28 0.49 -4.32
N SER A 555 -7.78 -0.74 -4.35
CA SER A 555 -9.16 -1.09 -4.05
C SER A 555 -9.61 -0.71 -2.63
N ILE A 556 -8.69 -0.52 -1.66
CA ILE A 556 -9.04 0.06 -0.35
C ILE A 556 -9.63 1.46 -0.52
N GLN A 557 -8.95 2.35 -1.25
CA GLN A 557 -9.44 3.71 -1.48
C GLN A 557 -10.80 3.68 -2.20
N ASP A 558 -10.93 2.82 -3.20
CA ASP A 558 -12.15 2.73 -4.00
C ASP A 558 -13.32 2.17 -3.18
N GLY A 559 -13.07 1.22 -2.28
CA GLY A 559 -14.02 0.74 -1.29
C GLY A 559 -14.50 1.83 -0.34
N TYR A 560 -13.58 2.67 0.17
CA TYR A 560 -13.91 3.85 0.99
C TYR A 560 -14.80 4.84 0.23
N ILE A 561 -14.42 5.22 -1.00
CA ILE A 561 -15.19 6.16 -1.83
C ILE A 561 -16.62 5.64 -2.04
N ASN A 562 -16.77 4.38 -2.46
CA ASN A 562 -18.09 3.77 -2.67
C ASN A 562 -18.90 3.65 -1.37
N GLY A 563 -18.24 3.43 -0.22
CA GLY A 563 -18.85 3.44 1.11
C GLY A 563 -19.45 4.79 1.46
N ILE A 564 -18.68 5.85 1.27
CA ILE A 564 -19.09 7.23 1.56
C ILE A 564 -20.22 7.66 0.62
N ARG A 565 -20.07 7.42 -0.69
CA ARG A 565 -21.07 7.83 -1.70
C ARG A 565 -22.45 7.21 -1.47
N ARG A 566 -22.51 5.93 -1.09
CA ARG A 566 -23.79 5.28 -0.78
C ARG A 566 -24.34 5.65 0.60
N ALA A 567 -23.56 6.27 1.49
CA ALA A 567 -24.00 6.56 2.85
C ALA A 567 -25.27 7.44 2.86
N LYS A 568 -26.26 7.00 3.65
CA LYS A 568 -27.57 7.66 3.76
C LYS A 568 -27.78 8.38 5.10
N ASN A 569 -27.31 7.81 6.20
CA ASN A 569 -27.69 8.25 7.56
C ASN A 569 -26.49 8.83 8.32
N PHE A 570 -25.43 8.06 8.51
CA PHE A 570 -24.22 8.51 9.17
C PHE A 570 -23.01 7.70 8.70
N ILE A 571 -21.82 8.19 9.03
CA ILE A 571 -20.54 7.49 8.92
C ILE A 571 -19.85 7.64 10.28
N TYR A 572 -19.22 6.56 10.76
CA TYR A 572 -18.36 6.57 11.94
C TYR A 572 -16.96 6.14 11.52
N ILE A 573 -15.92 6.87 11.92
CA ILE A 573 -14.53 6.59 11.55
C ILE A 573 -13.64 6.54 12.78
N GLU A 574 -13.05 5.38 13.02
CA GLU A 574 -11.85 5.23 13.85
C GLU A 574 -10.66 4.99 12.92
N ASN A 575 -9.65 5.84 13.00
CA ASN A 575 -8.44 5.70 12.20
C ASN A 575 -7.26 6.39 12.88
N GLN A 576 -6.06 5.79 12.80
CA GLN A 576 -4.83 6.40 13.30
C GLN A 576 -4.51 7.73 12.60
N TYR A 577 -4.85 7.86 11.32
CA TYR A 577 -4.57 9.04 10.51
C TYR A 577 -5.83 9.62 9.88
N PHE A 578 -5.91 10.95 9.85
CA PHE A 578 -6.92 11.67 9.09
C PHE A 578 -6.32 12.90 8.39
N GLY A 579 -5.66 12.66 7.26
CA GLY A 579 -5.12 13.69 6.38
C GLY A 579 -5.20 13.22 4.93
N GLY A 580 -5.51 14.12 3.99
CA GLY A 580 -5.72 13.74 2.59
C GLY A 580 -6.44 14.78 1.75
N SER A 581 -6.72 14.42 0.50
CA SER A 581 -7.35 15.29 -0.52
C SER A 581 -6.63 16.63 -0.66
N SER A 582 -5.29 16.60 -0.66
CA SER A 582 -4.46 17.80 -0.64
C SER A 582 -4.73 18.75 -1.80
N TYR A 583 -5.11 18.23 -2.97
CA TYR A 583 -5.52 19.05 -4.13
C TYR A 583 -6.63 20.08 -3.82
N GLY A 584 -7.40 19.88 -2.76
CA GLY A 584 -8.47 20.79 -2.32
C GLY A 584 -8.08 21.70 -1.14
N TRP A 585 -6.84 21.66 -0.67
CA TRP A 585 -6.35 22.50 0.42
C TRP A 585 -6.17 23.94 -0.03
N ARG A 586 -6.27 24.87 0.93
CA ARG A 586 -5.92 26.28 0.75
C ARG A 586 -4.78 26.58 1.71
N SER A 587 -3.63 26.97 1.18
CA SER A 587 -2.49 27.38 1.98
C SER A 587 -1.67 28.40 1.19
N ASP A 588 -1.20 29.41 1.89
CA ASP A 588 -0.26 30.40 1.36
C ASP A 588 1.20 30.03 1.70
N ASP A 589 1.41 29.09 2.63
CA ASP A 589 2.73 28.70 3.16
C ASP A 589 3.35 27.51 2.43
N ILE A 590 2.52 26.65 1.82
CA ILE A 590 2.98 25.46 1.09
C ILE A 590 2.46 25.45 -0.34
N ASN A 591 3.29 24.98 -1.27
CA ASN A 591 2.80 24.62 -2.59
C ASN A 591 2.01 23.30 -2.49
N VAL A 592 0.69 23.43 -2.50
CA VAL A 592 -0.26 22.31 -2.35
C VAL A 592 -0.05 21.20 -3.38
N ASN A 593 0.49 21.52 -4.57
CA ASN A 593 0.77 20.53 -5.61
C ASN A 593 1.93 19.59 -5.25
N ASP A 594 2.81 20.00 -4.34
CA ASP A 594 3.99 19.23 -3.94
C ASP A 594 3.70 18.26 -2.77
N VAL A 595 2.51 18.38 -2.15
CA VAL A 595 2.11 17.55 -0.98
C VAL A 595 1.86 16.09 -1.35
N GLY A 596 1.29 15.82 -2.53
CA GLY A 596 1.09 14.45 -3.03
C GLY A 596 0.00 13.59 -2.33
N ALA A 597 -0.70 14.09 -1.30
CA ALA A 597 -1.75 13.35 -0.59
C ALA A 597 -3.11 13.39 -1.33
N LEU A 598 -3.16 12.76 -2.51
CA LEU A 598 -4.25 12.93 -3.49
C LEU A 598 -5.49 12.04 -3.28
N HIS A 599 -5.51 11.16 -2.27
CA HIS A 599 -6.69 10.30 -2.05
C HIS A 599 -7.94 11.11 -1.68
N LEU A 600 -9.13 10.59 -2.01
CA LEU A 600 -10.37 11.39 -2.01
C LEU A 600 -11.16 11.36 -0.69
N VAL A 601 -10.74 10.56 0.29
CA VAL A 601 -11.57 10.23 1.46
C VAL A 601 -12.06 11.49 2.22
N PRO A 602 -11.20 12.45 2.63
CA PRO A 602 -11.69 13.68 3.28
C PRO A 602 -12.65 14.50 2.41
N LYS A 603 -12.34 14.65 1.11
CA LYS A 603 -13.19 15.43 0.21
C LYS A 603 -14.55 14.76 -0.01
N GLU A 604 -14.59 13.45 -0.23
CA GLU A 604 -15.82 12.66 -0.36
C GLU A 604 -16.72 12.80 0.87
N LEU A 605 -16.15 12.75 2.09
CA LEU A 605 -16.91 12.98 3.32
C LEU A 605 -17.55 14.38 3.34
N SER A 606 -16.75 15.41 3.05
CA SER A 606 -17.26 16.79 3.04
C SER A 606 -18.32 17.02 1.95
N LEU A 607 -18.13 16.50 0.74
CA LEU A 607 -19.11 16.62 -0.35
C LEU A 607 -20.38 15.81 -0.08
N LYS A 608 -20.27 14.64 0.57
CA LYS A 608 -21.44 13.91 1.04
C LYS A 608 -22.23 14.74 2.05
N ILE A 609 -21.58 15.35 3.04
CA ILE A 609 -22.23 16.25 4.00
C ILE A 609 -22.92 17.40 3.27
N VAL A 610 -22.24 18.09 2.35
CA VAL A 610 -22.80 19.19 1.55
C VAL A 610 -24.06 18.73 0.81
N SER A 611 -24.02 17.59 0.12
CA SER A 611 -25.18 17.07 -0.62
C SER A 611 -26.40 16.79 0.28
N LYS A 612 -26.17 16.39 1.53
CA LYS A 612 -27.22 16.12 2.52
C LYS A 612 -27.78 17.41 3.11
N ILE A 613 -26.93 18.43 3.32
CA ILE A 613 -27.36 19.78 3.70
C ILE A 613 -28.25 20.38 2.60
N GLU A 614 -27.81 20.31 1.34
CA GLU A 614 -28.57 20.83 0.19
C GLU A 614 -29.94 20.14 0.03
N ALA A 615 -30.00 18.84 0.32
CA ALA A 615 -31.25 18.07 0.31
C ALA A 615 -32.14 18.29 1.56
N GLY A 616 -31.66 19.01 2.58
CA GLY A 616 -32.38 19.16 3.86
C GLY A 616 -32.49 17.86 4.66
N GLU A 617 -31.57 16.91 4.46
CA GLU A 617 -31.61 15.58 5.05
C GLU A 617 -30.62 15.45 6.22
N ARG A 618 -31.06 14.84 7.33
CA ARG A 618 -30.17 14.57 8.47
C ARG A 618 -29.03 13.62 8.06
N PHE A 619 -27.80 14.05 8.33
CA PHE A 619 -26.59 13.24 8.13
C PHE A 619 -25.51 13.64 9.14
N THR A 620 -24.68 12.68 9.57
CA THR A 620 -23.60 12.94 10.51
C THR A 620 -22.37 12.12 10.15
N VAL A 621 -21.18 12.71 10.26
CA VAL A 621 -19.91 12.00 10.25
C VAL A 621 -19.33 12.14 11.65
N LEU A 622 -19.04 11.01 12.29
CA LEU A 622 -18.60 10.87 13.69
C LEU A 622 -17.19 10.32 13.74
#